data_AF-A0A8X7PB85-F1
#
_entry.id   AF-A0A8X7PB85-F1
#
_cell.length_a   1.000
_cell.length_b   1.000
_cell.length_c   1.000
_cell.angle_alpha   90.00
_cell.angle_beta   90.00
_cell.angle_gamma   90.00
#
_symmetry.space_group_name_H-M   'P 1'
#
loop_
_entity.id
_entity.type
_entity.pdbx_description
1 polymer ?
#
loop_
_entity_poly.entity_id
_entity_poly.type
_entity_poly.pdbx_seq_one_letter_code
_entity_poly.pdbx_strand_id
1 'polypeptide(L)' 'MGVDLRDMKPSSRTLTGFNGASEQMIGTIFLPVYAGGITHTVKFSVIRAKAPYNAVLGTPWLHSMKVVPSTYHQRQIS' A
#
# COMPACT_ATOMS: atom_id res chain seq x y z
N MET A 1 11.83 2.35 4.45
CA MET A 1 11.18 3.55 3.88
C MET A 1 11.50 4.73 4.79
N GLY A 2 12.10 5.81 4.27
CA GLY A 2 12.42 7.02 5.04
C GLY A 2 11.19 7.89 5.25
N VAL A 3 10.21 7.38 5.99
CA VAL A 3 8.94 8.06 6.27
C VAL A 3 8.95 8.51 7.73
N ASP A 4 8.80 9.81 7.96
CA ASP A 4 8.63 10.35 9.31
C ASP A 4 7.15 10.17 9.76
N LEU A 5 6.97 9.66 10.97
CA LEU A 5 5.65 9.54 11.59
C LEU A 5 4.99 10.91 11.82
N ARG A 6 5.78 12.00 11.86
CA ARG A 6 5.30 13.37 12.03
C ARG A 6 4.48 13.87 10.85
N ASP A 7 4.71 13.34 9.65
CA ASP A 7 3.96 13.69 8.44
C ASP A 7 2.63 12.92 8.32
N MET A 8 2.34 12.05 9.29
CA MET A 8 1.13 11.23 9.31
C MET A 8 0.00 11.93 10.04
N LYS A 9 -1.21 11.77 9.51
CA LYS A 9 -2.43 12.03 10.27
C LYS A 9 -2.72 10.81 11.16
N PRO A 10 -2.70 10.93 12.50
CA PRO A 10 -2.98 9.81 13.39
C PRO A 10 -4.38 9.23 13.15
N SER A 11 -4.53 7.93 13.39
CA SER A 11 -5.82 7.26 13.31
C SER A 11 -5.97 6.24 14.42
N SER A 12 -7.19 6.05 14.92
CA SER A 12 -7.54 5.00 15.90
C SER A 12 -8.26 3.80 15.26
N ARG A 13 -8.33 3.75 13.92
CA ARG A 13 -8.96 2.64 13.21
C ARG A 13 -8.08 1.40 13.21
N THR A 14 -8.75 0.26 13.05
CA THR A 14 -8.11 -1.05 12.88
C THR A 14 -8.21 -1.48 11.43
N LEU A 15 -7.18 -2.18 10.93
CA LEU A 15 -7.17 -2.84 9.63
C LEU A 15 -7.23 -4.35 9.83
N THR A 16 -8.27 -4.98 9.31
CA THR A 16 -8.45 -6.44 9.40
C THR A 16 -8.02 -7.09 8.09
N GLY A 17 -7.10 -8.05 8.18
CA GLY A 17 -6.61 -8.85 7.07
C GLY A 17 -7.51 -10.04 6.75
N PHE A 18 -7.26 -10.70 5.62
CA PHE A 18 -8.04 -11.86 5.16
C PHE A 18 -8.00 -13.06 6.11
N ASN A 19 -6.94 -13.18 6.91
CA ASN A 19 -6.80 -14.22 7.94
C ASN A 19 -7.55 -13.89 9.24
N GLY A 20 -8.34 -12.80 9.27
CA GLY A 20 -9.03 -12.31 10.46
C GLY A 20 -8.14 -11.56 11.45
N ALA A 21 -6.82 -11.56 11.26
CA ALA A 21 -5.91 -10.78 12.09
C ALA A 21 -6.16 -9.29 11.88
N SER A 22 -6.09 -8.53 12.96
CA SER A 22 -6.43 -7.12 12.97
C SER A 22 -5.30 -6.32 13.58
N GLU A 23 -4.82 -5.32 12.86
CA GLU A 23 -3.71 -4.45 13.29
C GLU A 23 -4.19 -3.03 13.48
N GLN A 24 -3.74 -2.38 14.56
CA GLN A 24 -4.05 -0.98 14.79
C GLN A 24 -3.32 -0.12 13.76
N MET A 25 -4.05 0.77 13.10
CA MET A 25 -3.46 1.74 12.19
C MET A 25 -2.76 2.82 13.01
N ILE A 26 -1.51 3.14 12.63
CA ILE A 26 -0.77 4.27 13.19
C ILE A 26 -1.37 5.57 12.68
N GLY A 27 -1.67 5.61 11.38
CA GLY A 27 -2.21 6.79 10.75
C GLY A 27 -2.32 6.65 9.24
N THR A 28 -2.49 7.79 8.59
CA THR A 28 -2.52 7.91 7.15
C THR A 28 -1.50 8.92 6.67
N ILE A 29 -0.83 8.62 5.57
CA ILE A 29 0.16 9.50 4.93
C ILE A 29 -0.11 9.61 3.44
N PHE A 30 0.26 10.74 2.84
CA PHE A 30 0.30 10.92 1.39
C PHE A 30 1.73 10.75 0.91
N LEU A 31 1.97 9.79 0.01
CA LEU A 31 3.30 9.55 -0.56
C LEU A 31 3.26 9.61 -2.08
N PRO A 32 4.26 10.23 -2.73
CA PRO A 32 4.41 10.13 -4.17
C PRO A 32 4.85 8.72 -4.57
N VAL A 33 4.14 8.13 -5.53
CA VAL A 33 4.45 6.83 -6.12
C VAL A 33 4.78 7.06 -7.60
N TYR A 34 5.99 6.70 -8.00
CA TYR A 34 6.43 6.73 -9.39
C TYR A 34 6.31 5.35 -10.02
N ALA A 35 5.50 5.23 -11.07
CA ALA A 35 5.31 3.99 -11.82
C ALA A 35 4.97 4.29 -13.28
N GLY A 36 5.55 3.53 -14.21
CA GLY A 36 5.25 3.66 -15.64
C GLY A 36 5.53 5.05 -16.23
N GLY A 37 6.50 5.79 -15.68
CA GLY A 37 6.83 7.14 -16.13
C GLY A 37 6.02 8.27 -15.48
N ILE A 38 5.07 7.95 -14.59
CA ILE A 38 4.14 8.92 -14.00
C ILE A 38 4.26 8.88 -12.47
N THR A 39 4.19 10.05 -11.83
CA THR A 39 4.11 10.18 -10.37
C THR A 39 2.67 10.46 -9.94
N HIS A 40 2.14 9.66 -9.02
CA HIS A 40 0.85 9.91 -8.36
C HIS A 40 1.01 10.00 -6.85
N THR A 41 0.37 10.99 -6.23
CA THR A 41 0.28 11.07 -4.77
C THR A 41 -0.80 10.13 -4.27
N VAL A 42 -0.42 9.15 -3.45
CA VAL A 42 -1.32 8.09 -2.97
C VAL A 42 -1.47 8.20 -1.45
N LYS A 43 -2.70 8.05 -0.99
CA LYS A 43 -3.02 7.97 0.44
C LYS A 43 -2.79 6.55 0.95
N PHE A 44 -1.82 6.37 1.83
CA PHE A 44 -1.49 5.08 2.47
C PHE A 44 -1.99 5.01 3.90
N SER A 45 -2.59 3.87 4.26
CA SER A 45 -2.80 3.48 5.65
C SER A 45 -1.51 2.83 6.18
N VAL A 46 -1.02 3.32 7.32
CA VAL A 46 0.23 2.84 7.93
C VAL A 46 -0.11 1.98 9.14
N ILE A 47 0.37 0.74 9.14
CA ILE A 47 0.26 -0.21 10.25
C ILE A 47 1.66 -0.64 10.70
N ARG A 48 1.78 -1.13 11.94
CA ARG A 48 3.02 -1.76 12.43
C ARG A 48 2.90 -3.28 12.30
N ALA A 49 3.24 -3.83 11.14
CA ALA A 49 3.20 -5.27 10.91
C ALA A 49 4.57 -5.80 10.44
N LYS A 50 4.91 -7.03 10.84
CA LYS A 50 5.99 -7.79 10.21
C LYS A 50 5.44 -8.44 8.94
N ALA A 51 5.71 -7.84 7.79
CA ALA A 51 5.26 -8.34 6.48
C ALA A 51 6.45 -8.49 5.53
N PRO A 52 6.40 -9.40 4.54
CA PRO A 52 7.44 -9.56 3.52
C PRO A 52 7.45 -8.41 2.49
N TYR A 53 6.56 -7.43 2.64
CA TYR A 53 6.42 -6.27 1.77
C TYR A 53 6.36 -4.97 2.57
N ASN A 54 6.81 -3.87 1.97
CA ASN A 54 6.82 -2.54 2.59
C ASN A 54 5.54 -1.72 2.32
N ALA A 55 4.86 -1.98 1.20
CA ALA A 55 3.67 -1.25 0.77
C ALA A 55 2.79 -2.15 -0.09
N VAL A 56 1.48 -1.89 -0.06
CA VAL A 56 0.49 -2.56 -0.90
C VAL A 56 -0.30 -1.50 -1.66
N LEU A 57 -0.33 -1.63 -2.98
CA LEU A 57 -1.17 -0.81 -3.85
C LEU A 57 -2.39 -1.63 -4.25
N GLY A 58 -3.56 -1.23 -3.74
CA GLY A 58 -4.80 -1.92 -4.03
C GLY A 58 -5.33 -1.63 -5.44
N THR A 59 -6.36 -2.39 -5.82
CA THR A 59 -7.11 -2.22 -7.07
C THR A 59 -7.55 -0.78 -7.37
N PRO A 60 -8.00 0.05 -6.39
CA PRO A 60 -8.36 1.44 -6.68
C PRO A 60 -7.22 2.26 -7.29
N TRP A 61 -5.98 2.03 -6.85
CA TRP A 61 -4.82 2.71 -7.43
C TRP A 61 -4.50 2.19 -8.84
N LEU A 62 -4.59 0.87 -9.07
CA LEU A 62 -4.40 0.29 -10.41
C LEU A 62 -5.43 0.82 -11.42
N HIS A 63 -6.70 0.93 -11.00
CA HIS A 63 -7.76 1.51 -11.82
C HIS A 63 -7.51 2.99 -12.12
N SER A 64 -7.07 3.77 -11.13
CA SER A 64 -6.67 5.17 -11.30
C SER A 64 -5.56 5.34 -12.35
N MET A 65 -4.63 4.39 -12.40
CA MET A 65 -3.48 4.42 -13.31
C MET A 65 -3.81 3.80 -14.69
N LYS A 66 -5.05 3.34 -14.92
CA LYS A 66 -5.50 2.64 -16.14
C LYS A 66 -4.59 1.47 -16.54
N VAL A 67 -4.01 0.78 -15.55
CA VAL A 67 -3.07 -0.32 -15.78
C VAL A 67 -3.83 -1.60 -16.08
N VAL A 68 -3.36 -2.34 -17.07
CA VAL A 68 -3.81 -3.71 -17.33
C VAL A 68 -2.81 -4.66 -16.68
N PRO A 69 -3.20 -5.43 -15.64
CA PRO A 69 -2.30 -6.40 -15.03
C PRO A 69 -2.01 -7.53 -16.04
N SER A 70 -0.74 -7.75 -16.35
CA SER A 70 -0.32 -8.91 -17.14
C SER A 70 -0.15 -10.13 -16.23
N THR A 71 -0.94 -11.17 -16.45
CA THR A 71 -0.85 -12.45 -15.71
C THR A 71 0.03 -13.48 -16.43
N TYR A 72 0.61 -13.12 -17.58
CA TYR A 72 1.24 -14.07 -18.50
C TYR A 72 2.44 -14.83 -17.89
N HIS A 73 3.23 -14.19 -17.03
CA HIS A 73 4.46 -14.78 -16.47
C HIS A 73 4.32 -15.36 -15.06
N GLN A 74 3.10 -15.53 -14.52
CA GLN A 74 2.90 -15.93 -13.12
C GLN A 74 3.27 -17.40 -12.81
N ARG A 75 3.68 -18.19 -13.82
CA ARG A 75 4.00 -19.63 -13.70
C ARG A 75 5.48 -20.01 -13.62
N GLN A 76 6.41 -19.06 -13.63
CA GLN A 76 7.85 -19.39 -13.74
C GLN A 76 8.69 -19.10 -12.47
N ILE A 77 8.04 -18.90 -11.32
CA ILE A 77 8.71 -18.91 -10.03
C ILE A 77 8.30 -20.22 -9.33
N SER A 78 9.04 -21.29 -9.60
CA SER A 78 9.06 -22.54 -8.83
C SER A 78 10.34 -22.62 -8.04
#